data_AF-A0AA97HCG0-F1
#
_entry.id   AF-A0AA97HCG0-F1
#
_cell.length_a   1.000
_cell.length_b   1.000
_cell.length_c   1.000
_cell.angle_alpha   90.00
_cell.angle_beta   90.00
_cell.angle_gamma   90.00
#
_symmetry.space_group_name_H-M   'P 1'
#
loop_
_entity.id
_entity.type
_entity.pdbx_description
1 polymer ?
#
loop_
_entity_poly.entity_id
_entity_poly.type
_entity_poly.pdbx_seq_one_letter_code
_entity_poly.pdbx_strand_id
1 'polypeptide(L)'
;MSHTAGFTECFCGILPANEMNYLFSDDADQIHSVAVLPLLSRSGGEVKKCGVLVLGDKTPTAFSKDKGSLFLQYLADLLSAILLRLLK
;
A
#
# COMPACT_ATOMS: atom_id res chain seq x y z
N MET A 1 -9.75 -7.14 12.44
CA MET A 1 -10.43 -6.14 11.59
C MET A 1 -9.33 -5.43 10.82
N SER A 2 -9.13 -5.79 9.56
CA SER A 2 -7.99 -5.34 8.74
C SER A 2 -8.21 -3.92 8.22
N HIS A 3 -7.46 -2.96 8.76
CA HIS A 3 -7.52 -1.53 8.40
C HIS A 3 -7.04 -1.26 6.96
N THR A 4 -6.26 -2.17 6.38
CA THR A 4 -5.75 -2.09 5.00
C THR A 4 -6.84 -2.07 3.91
N ALA A 5 -8.04 -2.59 4.18
CA ALA A 5 -9.14 -2.60 3.21
C ALA A 5 -9.87 -1.24 3.07
N GLY A 6 -9.63 -0.29 3.99
CA GLY A 6 -10.31 1.01 4.02
C GLY A 6 -9.70 2.07 3.11
N PHE A 7 -8.42 1.95 2.74
CA PHE A 7 -7.70 3.02 2.09
C PHE A 7 -8.16 3.26 0.64
N THR A 8 -8.42 4.52 0.30
CA THR A 8 -8.55 5.04 -1.07
C THR A 8 -7.37 5.95 -1.44
N GLU A 9 -6.51 6.23 -0.46
CA GLU A 9 -5.30 7.03 -0.56
C GLU A 9 -4.14 6.23 0.05
N CYS A 10 -2.91 6.54 -0.33
CA CYS A 10 -1.75 5.87 0.25
C CYS A 10 -1.60 6.17 1.74
N PHE A 11 -1.29 5.15 2.53
CA PHE A 11 -0.93 5.28 3.94
C PHE A 11 0.56 5.05 4.14
N CYS A 12 1.15 5.79 5.08
CA CYS A 12 2.56 5.67 5.45
C CYS A 12 2.68 5.69 6.97
N GLY A 13 3.39 4.73 7.55
CA GLY A 13 3.56 4.60 9.00
C GLY A 13 3.85 3.17 9.44
N ILE A 14 3.34 2.81 10.62
CA ILE A 14 3.39 1.44 11.16
C ILE A 14 1.98 0.88 11.17
N LEU A 15 1.83 -0.39 10.79
CA LEU A 15 0.57 -1.13 10.92
C LEU A 15 0.53 -1.89 12.25
N PRO A 16 -0.67 -2.28 12.73
CA PRO A 16 -0.81 -3.15 13.89
C PRO A 16 0.00 -4.45 13.75
N ALA A 17 0.55 -4.97 14.86
CA ALA A 17 1.43 -6.15 14.84
C ALA A 17 0.81 -7.38 14.15
N ASN A 18 -0.50 -7.60 14.30
CA ASN A 18 -1.20 -8.68 13.60
C ASN A 18 -1.23 -8.50 12.07
N GLU A 19 -1.34 -7.26 11.58
CA GLU A 19 -1.26 -6.96 10.14
C GLU A 19 0.18 -7.07 9.64
N MET A 20 1.15 -6.58 10.43
CA MET A 20 2.57 -6.72 10.13
C MET A 20 2.97 -8.19 9.96
N ASN A 21 2.59 -9.04 10.92
CA ASN A 21 2.88 -10.49 10.87
C ASN A 21 2.19 -11.16 9.69
N TYR A 22 0.98 -10.74 9.34
CA TYR A 22 0.29 -11.28 8.16
C TYR A 22 0.97 -10.87 6.85
N LEU A 23 1.43 -9.62 6.74
CA LEU A 23 1.99 -9.05 5.51
C LEU A 23 3.45 -9.43 5.28
N PHE A 24 4.25 -9.50 6.34
CA PHE A 24 5.70 -9.69 6.27
C PHE A 24 6.20 -10.99 6.92
N SER A 25 5.32 -11.75 7.59
CA SER A 25 5.65 -13.03 8.22
C SER A 25 6.91 -12.94 9.09
N ASP A 26 7.97 -13.69 8.76
CA ASP A 26 9.21 -13.78 9.56
C ASP A 26 10.01 -12.46 9.60
N ASP A 27 9.78 -11.54 8.65
CA ASP A 27 10.47 -10.25 8.59
C ASP A 27 9.74 -9.14 9.36
N ALA A 28 8.56 -9.39 9.94
CA ALA A 28 7.72 -8.36 10.54
C ALA A 28 8.44 -7.53 11.62
N ASP A 29 9.27 -8.16 12.44
CA ASP A 29 10.03 -7.50 13.51
C ASP A 29 11.16 -6.58 12.98
N GLN A 30 11.58 -6.78 11.73
CA GLN A 30 12.62 -6.00 11.08
C GLN A 30 12.05 -4.80 10.31
N ILE A 31 10.74 -4.76 10.07
CA ILE A 31 10.10 -3.67 9.33
C ILE A 31 9.75 -2.54 10.30
N HIS A 32 10.27 -1.35 10.01
CA HIS A 32 10.08 -0.15 10.83
C HIS A 32 9.41 0.99 10.08
N SER A 33 9.12 0.80 8.80
CA SER A 33 8.36 1.74 7.99
C SER A 33 7.53 0.98 6.98
N VAL A 34 6.26 1.34 6.84
CA VAL A 34 5.32 0.70 5.89
C VAL A 34 4.64 1.75 5.03
N ALA A 35 4.53 1.46 3.74
CA ALA A 35 3.63 2.15 2.83
C ALA A 35 2.56 1.19 2.30
N VAL A 36 1.30 1.62 2.36
CA VAL A 36 0.14 0.87 1.86
C VAL A 36 -0.44 1.64 0.67
N LEU A 37 -0.42 1.01 -0.50
CA LEU A 37 -0.84 1.58 -1.78
C LEU A 37 -2.09 0.81 -2.27
N PRO A 38 -3.29 1.42 -2.26
CA PRO A 38 -4.48 0.75 -2.74
C PRO A 38 -4.43 0.61 -4.27
N LEU A 39 -4.76 -0.59 -4.78
CA LEU A 39 -4.89 -0.84 -6.21
C LEU A 39 -6.34 -0.61 -6.64
N LEU A 40 -6.57 0.44 -7.43
CA LEU A 40 -7.90 0.92 -7.78
C LEU A 40 -8.14 0.83 -9.29
N SER A 41 -9.24 0.20 -9.68
CA SER A 41 -9.76 0.25 -11.05
C SER A 41 -10.76 1.38 -11.18
N ARG A 42 -10.55 2.25 -12.16
CA ARG A 42 -11.50 3.31 -12.56
C ARG A 42 -12.08 2.94 -13.93
N SER A 43 -13.02 2.01 -13.96
CA SER A 43 -13.66 1.53 -15.20
C SER A 43 -15.15 1.81 -15.14
N GLY A 44 -15.73 2.38 -16.20
CA GLY A 44 -17.16 2.67 -16.26
C GLY A 44 -17.64 3.77 -15.31
N GLY A 45 -16.74 4.63 -14.81
CA GLY A 45 -17.08 5.71 -13.88
C GLY A 45 -17.10 5.31 -12.40
N GLU A 46 -16.91 4.03 -12.08
CA GLU A 46 -16.85 3.53 -10.70
C GLU A 46 -15.42 3.24 -10.26
N VAL A 47 -15.14 3.51 -8.98
CA VAL A 47 -13.86 3.16 -8.34
C VAL A 47 -14.02 1.79 -7.66
N LYS A 48 -13.37 0.78 -8.22
CA LYS A 48 -13.34 -0.57 -7.66
C LYS A 48 -11.99 -0.85 -7.01
N LYS A 49 -12.00 -1.36 -5.77
CA LYS A 49 -10.79 -1.86 -5.11
C LYS A 49 -10.45 -3.24 -5.67
N CYS A 50 -9.26 -3.36 -6.25
CA CYS A 50 -8.78 -4.59 -6.85
C CYS A 50 -7.76 -5.32 -5.98
N GLY A 51 -7.14 -4.60 -5.05
CA GLY A 51 -6.19 -5.15 -4.10
C GLY A 51 -5.42 -4.06 -3.38
N VAL A 52 -4.32 -4.45 -2.76
CA VAL A 52 -3.41 -3.55 -2.06
C VAL A 52 -1.97 -4.01 -2.30
N LEU A 53 -1.08 -3.05 -2.52
CA LEU A 53 0.36 -3.27 -2.51
C LEU A 53 0.90 -2.70 -1.19
N VAL A 54 1.67 -3.51 -0.47
CA VAL A 54 2.30 -3.11 0.79
C VAL A 54 3.80 -3.15 0.61
N LEU A 55 4.48 -2.05 0.93
CA LEU A 55 5.93 -1.94 0.95
C LEU A 55 6.40 -1.83 2.40
N GLY A 56 7.43 -2.58 2.77
CA GLY A 56 8.06 -2.52 4.09
C GLY A 56 9.55 -2.20 3.95
N ASP A 57 10.06 -1.35 4.85
CA ASP A 57 11.48 -1.01 4.94
C ASP A 57 11.96 -1.10 6.40
N LYS A 58 13.23 -1.45 6.58
CA LYS A 58 13.87 -1.54 7.90
C LYS A 58 14.25 -0.16 8.45
N THR A 59 14.30 0.86 7.60
CA THR A 59 14.61 2.24 7.95
C THR A 59 13.33 2.96 8.36
N PRO A 60 13.19 3.43 9.62
CA PRO A 60 11.94 4.02 10.12
C PRO A 60 11.43 5.22 9.29
N THR A 61 12.35 5.95 8.66
CA THR A 61 12.07 7.18 7.91
C THR A 61 11.82 6.97 6.42
N ALA A 62 11.93 5.74 5.90
CA ALA A 62 11.82 5.44 4.47
C ALA A 62 10.47 5.88 3.88
N PHE A 63 9.37 5.64 4.59
CA PHE A 63 8.03 6.07 4.20
C PHE A 63 7.50 7.13 5.16
N SER A 64 8.16 8.28 5.21
CA SER A 64 7.71 9.44 5.99
C SER A 64 6.73 10.32 5.21
N LYS A 65 5.79 10.95 5.93
CA LYS A 65 4.69 11.77 5.35
C LYS A 65 5.16 12.97 4.53
N ASP A 66 6.41 13.40 4.68
CA ASP A 66 6.93 14.58 4.00
C ASP A 66 7.43 14.20 2.59
N LYS A 67 6.65 14.57 1.56
CA LYS A 67 6.90 14.36 0.11
C LYS A 67 6.78 12.92 -0.43
N GLY A 68 6.88 11.89 0.41
CA GLY A 68 6.73 10.48 -0.03
C GLY A 68 5.32 10.10 -0.49
N SER A 69 4.28 10.66 0.13
CA SER A 69 2.88 10.27 -0.14
C SER A 69 2.41 10.58 -1.56
N LEU A 70 2.81 11.72 -2.13
CA LEU A 70 2.48 12.09 -3.51
C LEU A 70 3.16 11.16 -4.52
N PHE A 71 4.45 10.88 -4.34
CA PHE A 71 5.17 9.93 -5.19
C PHE A 71 4.57 8.52 -5.11
N LEU A 72 4.28 8.05 -3.89
CA LEU A 72 3.66 6.75 -3.67
C LEU A 72 2.24 6.68 -4.27
N GLN A 73 1.48 7.78 -4.25
CA GLN A 73 0.18 7.83 -4.92
C GLN A 73 0.32 7.73 -6.44
N TYR A 74 1.27 8.42 -7.05
CA TYR A 74 1.56 8.25 -8.48
C TYR A 74 2.00 6.81 -8.81
N LEU A 75 2.82 6.21 -7.95
CA LEU A 75 3.23 4.81 -8.10
C LEU A 75 2.03 3.86 -7.99
N ALA A 76 1.12 4.09 -7.04
CA ALA A 76 -0.10 3.31 -6.86
C ALA A 76 -1.01 3.38 -8.08
N ASP A 77 -1.23 4.58 -8.62
CA ASP A 77 -2.06 4.79 -9.81
C ASP A 77 -1.43 4.12 -11.05
N LEU A 78 -0.11 4.25 -11.23
CA LEU A 78 0.62 3.62 -12.33
C LEU A 78 0.58 2.09 -12.23
N LEU A 79 0.88 1.53 -11.05
CA LEU A 79 0.85 0.09 -10.83
C LEU A 79 -0.56 -0.48 -10.96
N SER A 80 -1.58 0.25 -10.49
CA SER A 80 -2.98 -0.12 -10.72
C SER A 80 -3.27 -0.25 -12.21
N ALA A 81 -2.88 0.74 -13.01
CA ALA A 81 -3.09 0.72 -14.46
C ALA A 81 -2.37 -0.46 -15.16
N ILE A 82 -1.13 -0.75 -14.76
CA ILE A 82 -0.34 -1.85 -15.32
C ILE A 82 -0.92 -3.22 -14.91
N LEU A 83 -1.14 -3.43 -13.61
CA LEU A 83 -1.64 -4.70 -13.09
C LEU A 83 -3.03 -5.02 -13.63
N LEU A 84 -3.94 -4.04 -13.71
CA LEU A 84 -5.26 -4.24 -14.30
C LEU A 84 -5.23 -4.54 -15.79
N ARG A 85 -4.15 -4.17 -16.49
CA ARG A 85 -3.93 -4.55 -17.89
C ARG A 85 -3.41 -5.99 -18.02
N LEU A 86 -2.58 -6.43 -17.08
CA LEU A 86 -1.96 -7.77 -17.09
C LEU A 86 -2.88 -8.86 -16.52
N LEU A 87 -3.79 -8.52 -15.62
CA LEU A 87 -4.74 -9.44 -14.99
C LEU A 87 -6.03 -9.65 -15.81
N LYS A 88 -6.05 -9.20 -17.07
CA LYS A 88 -7.13 -9.48 -18.03
C LYS A 88 -6.90 -10.81 -18.73
#